data_AF-A0A447U825-F1
#
_entry.id   AF-A0A447U825-F1
#
_cell.length_a   1.000
_cell.length_b   1.000
_cell.length_c   1.000
_cell.angle_alpha   90.00
_cell.angle_beta   90.00
_cell.angle_gamma   90.00
#
_symmetry.space_group_name_H-M   'P 1'
#
loop_
_entity.id
_entity.type
_entity.pdbx_description
1 polymer ?
#
loop_
_entity_poly.entity_id
_entity_poly.type
_entity_poly.pdbx_seq_one_letter_code
_entity_poly.pdbx_strand_id
1 'polypeptide(L)'
;MLFTEHHCRPVVNLKSDPQKSLVNQQIYPSIAPGYHMNKKHWISVYAGEDITVSLLNDLINDSWNLVVDGLPKREQLRLRPR
;
A
#
# COMPACT_ATOMS: atom_id res chain seq x y z
N MET A 1 -7.56 -2.43 -2.23
CA MET A 1 -6.96 -2.94 -0.98
C MET A 1 -7.47 -4.35 -0.79
N LEU A 2 -6.59 -5.30 -0.49
CA LEU A 2 -6.96 -6.69 -0.24
C LEU A 2 -6.41 -7.08 1.13
N PHE A 3 -7.30 -7.58 1.99
CA PHE A 3 -6.97 -8.14 3.30
C PHE A 3 -6.84 -9.66 3.15
N THR A 4 -5.79 -10.22 3.74
CA THR A 4 -5.63 -11.68 3.86
C THR A 4 -4.99 -12.00 5.19
N GLU A 5 -5.05 -13.26 5.60
CA GLU A 5 -4.25 -13.79 6.70
C GLU A 5 -3.00 -14.44 6.11
N HIS A 6 -1.83 -14.13 6.68
CA HIS A 6 -0.58 -14.80 6.35
C HIS A 6 0.13 -15.16 7.65
N HIS A 7 0.39 -16.46 7.87
CA HIS A 7 0.91 -16.99 9.14
C HIS A 7 0.13 -16.54 10.40
N CYS A 8 -1.20 -16.55 10.34
CA CYS A 8 -2.10 -16.10 11.42
C CYS A 8 -1.88 -14.63 11.83
N ARG A 9 -1.32 -13.81 10.94
CA ARG A 9 -1.21 -12.35 11.10
C ARG A 9 -2.07 -11.64 10.06
N PRO A 10 -2.85 -10.63 10.46
CA PRO A 10 -3.56 -9.79 9.51
C PRO A 10 -2.55 -9.03 8.65
N VAL A 11 -2.76 -9.06 7.34
CA VAL A 11 -1.92 -8.35 6.37
C VAL A 11 -2.81 -7.60 5.38
N VAL A 12 -2.35 -6.41 5.00
CA VAL A 12 -2.97 -5.60 3.97
C VAL A 12 -1.98 -5.38 2.82
N ASN A 13 -2.45 -5.61 1.59
CA ASN A 13 -1.69 -5.31 0.38
C ASN A 13 -2.03 -3.91 -0.16
N LEU A 14 -1.00 -3.09 -0.32
CA LEU A 14 -1.07 -1.71 -0.79
C LEU A 14 -0.20 -1.51 -2.02
N LYS A 15 -0.67 -0.72 -2.97
CA LYS A 15 0.10 -0.31 -4.15
C LYS A 15 1.13 0.74 -3.71
N SER A 16 2.36 0.61 -4.18
CA SER A 16 3.43 1.54 -3.86
C SER A 16 4.22 1.89 -5.12
N ASP A 17 4.76 3.11 -5.12
CA ASP A 17 5.82 3.47 -6.05
C ASP A 17 7.05 2.58 -5.78
N PRO A 18 7.80 2.11 -6.81
CA PRO A 18 8.94 1.23 -6.62
C PRO A 18 10.05 1.81 -5.73
N GLN A 19 10.32 3.12 -5.77
CA GLN A 19 11.35 3.73 -4.94
C GLN A 19 10.87 3.84 -3.49
N LYS A 20 9.64 4.32 -3.27
CA LYS A 20 9.03 4.34 -1.93
C LYS A 20 8.91 2.95 -1.32
N SER A 21 8.63 1.93 -2.14
CA SER A 21 8.51 0.54 -1.71
C SER A 21 9.81 0.04 -1.08
N LEU A 22 10.96 0.32 -1.71
CA LEU A 22 12.27 -0.07 -1.19
C LEU A 22 12.59 0.64 0.13
N VAL A 23 12.36 1.95 0.20
CA VAL A 23 12.60 2.75 1.41
C VAL A 23 11.75 2.26 2.57
N ASN A 24 10.45 2.04 2.35
CA ASN A 24 9.55 1.57 3.40
C ASN A 24 9.95 0.20 3.94
N GLN A 25 10.38 -0.72 3.07
CA GLN A 25 10.88 -2.04 3.50
C GLN A 25 12.20 -1.97 4.28
N GLN A 26 13.00 -0.93 4.09
CA GLN A 26 14.24 -0.73 4.85
C GLN A 26 13.98 -0.10 6.23
N ILE A 27 12.97 0.78 6.32
CA ILE A 27 12.67 1.50 7.56
C ILE A 27 11.78 0.68 8.49
N TYR A 28 10.79 -0.04 7.95
CA TYR A 28 9.73 -0.68 8.72
C TYR A 28 9.80 -2.21 8.58
N PRO A 29 10.27 -2.93 9.63
CA PRO A 29 10.33 -4.40 9.62
C PRO A 29 8.99 -5.08 9.33
N SER A 30 7.87 -4.43 9.64
CA SER A 30 6.52 -4.96 9.37
C SER A 30 6.03 -4.73 7.93
N ILE A 31 6.86 -4.16 7.05
CA ILE A 31 6.55 -3.97 5.64
C ILE A 31 7.43 -4.90 4.79
N ALA A 32 6.79 -5.77 4.02
CA ALA A 32 7.46 -6.73 3.15
C ALA A 32 7.05 -6.53 1.67
N PRO A 33 7.76 -7.16 0.71
CA PRO A 33 7.29 -7.25 -0.66
C PRO A 33 5.87 -7.84 -0.74
N GLY A 34 5.04 -7.33 -1.64
CA GLY A 34 3.64 -7.72 -1.77
C GLY A 34 3.42 -9.24 -1.91
N TYR A 35 2.73 -9.83 -0.93
CA TYR A 35 2.33 -11.23 -0.88
C TYR A 35 1.32 -11.53 -2.00
N HIS A 36 1.62 -12.57 -2.81
CA HIS A 36 0.87 -12.94 -4.03
C HIS A 36 0.69 -11.81 -5.07
N MET A 37 1.41 -10.70 -4.92
CA MET A 37 1.32 -9.54 -5.80
C MET A 37 2.63 -9.31 -6.56
N ASN A 38 2.60 -8.36 -7.50
CA ASN A 38 3.82 -7.88 -8.14
C ASN A 38 4.67 -7.09 -7.13
N LYS A 39 5.73 -7.73 -6.64
CA LYS A 39 6.64 -7.23 -5.60
C LYS A 39 7.31 -5.89 -5.91
N LYS A 40 7.34 -5.48 -7.19
CA LYS A 40 7.86 -4.16 -7.60
C LYS A 40 6.90 -3.02 -7.28
N HIS A 41 5.59 -3.29 -7.31
CA HIS A 41 4.54 -2.27 -7.23
C HIS A 41 3.62 -2.42 -6.03
N TRP A 42 3.83 -3.44 -5.21
CA TRP A 42 2.97 -3.77 -4.09
C TRP A 42 3.81 -4.11 -2.87
N ILE A 43 3.35 -3.63 -1.71
CA ILE A 43 3.86 -3.94 -0.39
C ILE A 43 2.79 -4.65 0.42
N SER A 44 3.23 -5.53 1.33
CA SER A 44 2.40 -6.14 2.35
C SER A 44 2.73 -5.49 3.69
N VAL A 45 1.73 -4.93 4.34
CA VAL A 45 1.87 -4.33 5.67
C VAL A 45 1.24 -5.29 6.68
N TYR A 46 2.05 -5.78 7.60
CA TYR A 46 1.63 -6.62 8.71
C TYR A 46 1.36 -5.76 9.94
N ALA A 47 0.49 -6.24 10.83
CA ALA A 47 0.37 -5.62 12.15
C ALA A 47 1.69 -5.77 12.93
N GLY A 48 2.22 -4.66 13.45
CA GLY A 48 3.47 -4.60 14.22
C GLY A 48 3.63 -3.27 14.95
N GLU A 49 4.59 -3.19 15.86
CA GLU A 49 4.81 -2.02 16.73
C GLU A 49 5.30 -0.77 15.99
N ASP A 50 5.95 -0.96 14.84
CA ASP A 50 6.47 0.07 13.94
C ASP A 50 5.39 0.66 13.00
N ILE A 51 4.18 0.07 12.98
CA ILE A 51 3.08 0.53 12.15
C ILE A 51 2.13 1.40 12.97
N THR A 52 2.35 2.71 12.90
CA THR A 52 1.42 3.68 13.48
C THR A 52 0.18 3.87 12.60
N VAL A 53 -0.93 4.30 13.21
CA VAL A 53 -2.16 4.63 12.47
C VAL A 53 -1.91 5.73 11.43
N SER A 54 -1.08 6.72 11.76
CA SER A 54 -0.72 7.80 10.81
C SER A 54 0.02 7.23 9.60
N LEU A 55 1.05 6.42 9.82
CA LEU A 55 1.79 5.78 8.74
C LEU A 55 0.88 4.93 7.86
N LEU A 56 0.01 4.11 8.48
CA LEU A 56 -0.92 3.28 7.73
C LEU A 56 -1.85 4.13 6.86
N ASN A 57 -2.39 5.23 7.40
CA ASN A 57 -3.22 6.16 6.63
C ASN A 57 -2.46 6.77 5.44
N ASP A 58 -1.19 7.18 5.64
CA ASP A 58 -0.36 7.72 4.57
C ASP A 58 -0.12 6.69 3.45
N LEU A 59 0.20 5.44 3.83
CA LEU A 59 0.37 4.34 2.87
C LEU A 59 -0.91 4.03 2.09
N ILE A 60 -2.07 4.11 2.76
CA ILE A 60 -3.39 3.93 2.14
C ILE A 60 -3.68 5.04 1.14
N ASN A 61 -3.43 6.30 1.53
CA ASN A 61 -3.64 7.47 0.68
C ASN A 61 -2.73 7.43 -0.55
N ASP A 62 -1.44 7.12 -0.37
CA ASP A 62 -0.48 6.94 -1.46
C ASP A 62 -0.93 5.83 -2.42
N SER A 63 -1.33 4.67 -1.87
CA SER A 63 -1.85 3.57 -2.69
C SER A 63 -3.10 3.97 -3.46
N TRP A 64 -4.01 4.72 -2.85
CA TRP A 64 -5.24 5.16 -3.50
C TRP A 64 -4.94 6.15 -4.64
N ASN A 65 -4.06 7.12 -4.40
CA ASN A 65 -3.62 8.06 -5.43
C ASN A 65 -3.01 7.33 -6.63
N LEU A 66 -2.09 6.39 -6.41
CA LEU A 66 -1.45 5.58 -7.47
C LEU A 66 -2.43 4.68 -8.24
N VAL A 67 -3.51 4.23 -7.61
CA VAL A 67 -4.57 3.48 -8.29
C VAL A 67 -5.39 4.43 -9.15
N VAL A 68 -5.86 5.53 -8.58
CA VAL A 68 -6.74 6.47 -9.28
C VAL A 68 -6.00 7.20 -10.40
N ASP A 69 -4.73 7.56 -10.23
CA ASP A 69 -3.89 8.16 -11.29
C ASP A 69 -3.73 7.23 -12.52
N GLY A 70 -3.87 5.92 -12.33
CA GLY A 70 -3.86 4.92 -13.40
C GLY A 70 -5.19 4.76 -14.14
N LEU A 71 -6.26 5.41 -13.69
CA LEU A 71 -7.59 5.33 -14.33
C LEU A 71 -7.74 6.38 -15.45
N PRO A 72 -8.70 6.21 -16.38
CA PRO A 72 -9.02 7.26 -17.35
C PRO A 72 -9.43 8.58 -16.67
N LYS A 73 -9.09 9.72 -17.29
CA LYS A 73 -9.36 11.07 -16.72
C LYS A 73 -10.81 11.28 -16.26
N ARG A 74 -11.78 10.71 -16.98
CA ARG A 74 -13.20 10.77 -16.60
C ARG A 74 -13.47 10.13 -15.23
N GLU A 75 -12.89 8.96 -14.98
CA GLU A 75 -13.02 8.26 -13.69
C GLU A 75 -12.24 8.96 -12.59
N GLN A 76 -11.08 9.55 -12.91
CA GLN A 76 -10.33 10.38 -11.97
C GLN A 76 -11.17 11.55 -11.47
N LEU A 77 -11.81 12.32 -12.37
CA LEU A 77 -12.68 13.44 -11.99
C LEU A 77 -13.88 12.98 -11.13
N ARG A 78 -14.43 11.79 -11.41
CA ARG A 78 -15.53 11.23 -10.60
C ARG A 78 -15.11 10.91 -9.17
N LEU A 79 -13.88 10.39 -9.00
CA LEU A 79 -13.34 10.00 -7.69
C LEU A 79 -12.66 11.16 -6.94
N ARG A 80 -12.17 12.17 -7.69
CA ARG A 80 -11.55 13.41 -7.20
C ARG A 80 -12.20 14.63 -7.88
N PRO A 81 -13.44 15.00 -7.51
CA PRO A 81 -14.00 16.27 -7.93
C PRO A 81 -13.16 17.41 -7.36
N ARG A 82 -12.87 18.41 -8.19
CA ARG A 82 -12.08 19.59 -7.81
C ARG A 82 -12.86 20.55 -6.92
#